data_AF-A0A1A2DL72-F1
#
_entry.id   AF-A0A1A2DL72-F1
#
_cell.length_a   1.000
_cell.length_b   1.000
_cell.length_c   1.000
_cell.angle_alpha   90.00
_cell.angle_beta   90.00
_cell.angle_gamma   90.00
#
_symmetry.space_group_name_H-M   'P 1'
#
loop_
_entity.id
_entity.type
_entity.pdbx_description
1 polymer ?
#
loop_
_entity_poly.entity_id
_entity_poly.type
_entity_poly.pdbx_seq_one_letter_code
_entity_poly.pdbx_strand_id
1 'polypeptide(L)'
;MDIRLVAAAAVILGAGVAGCSTPPAALGGTTAKVTINGESTGGPHAVSCTQSGWLWTIETPDENKGFTASVGTGDKVTVESVAFHDFGGFTGNFWQGNIGEAEVEGDGGTFTITGSADGSFTDNPSNAVTATFRIEAHC
;
A
#
# COMPACT_ATOMS: atom_id res chain seq x y z
N MET A 1 57.11 5.07 -39.45
CA MET A 1 56.14 5.90 -40.17
C MET A 1 55.23 4.94 -40.91
N ASP A 2 54.28 4.32 -40.21
CA ASP A 2 52.85 4.74 -40.18
C ASP A 2 52.08 3.69 -41.01
N ILE A 3 50.86 3.26 -40.73
CA ILE A 3 50.05 3.25 -39.53
C ILE A 3 49.00 2.13 -39.76
N ARG A 4 48.72 1.37 -38.71
CA ARG A 4 47.41 0.83 -38.30
C ARG A 4 46.34 0.66 -39.39
N LEU A 5 45.82 -0.56 -39.51
CA LEU A 5 44.37 -0.83 -39.59
C LEU A 5 44.11 -2.22 -39.00
N VAL A 6 43.76 -2.24 -37.71
CA VAL A 6 43.23 -3.40 -37.00
C VAL A 6 41.75 -3.51 -37.40
N ALA A 7 41.39 -4.55 -38.14
CA ALA A 7 40.00 -4.88 -38.41
C ALA A 7 39.43 -5.65 -37.20
N ALA A 8 38.61 -4.95 -36.43
CA ALA A 8 37.76 -5.50 -35.38
C ALA A 8 36.58 -6.27 -35.99
N ALA A 9 36.23 -7.42 -35.42
CA ALA A 9 34.84 -7.88 -35.27
C ALA A 9 34.82 -9.23 -34.53
N ALA A 10 34.37 -9.22 -33.27
CA ALA A 10 33.75 -10.39 -32.67
C ALA A 10 32.68 -9.90 -31.69
N VAL A 11 31.45 -10.17 -32.09
CA VAL A 11 30.18 -9.84 -31.47
C VAL A 11 30.04 -10.60 -30.16
N ILE A 12 29.71 -9.90 -29.06
CA ILE A 12 29.09 -10.54 -27.89
C ILE A 12 27.84 -9.70 -27.55
N LEU A 13 26.70 -10.24 -27.99
CA LEU A 13 25.36 -9.85 -27.58
C LEU A 13 24.94 -10.76 -26.42
N GLY A 14 24.50 -10.18 -25.31
CA GLY A 14 23.90 -10.88 -24.16
C GLY A 14 24.29 -10.21 -22.86
N ALA A 15 23.41 -9.82 -21.93
CA ALA A 15 22.01 -10.11 -21.76
C ALA A 15 21.31 -8.86 -21.21
N GLY A 16 20.21 -8.45 -21.84
CA GLY A 16 19.30 -7.50 -21.23
C GLY A 16 18.60 -8.20 -20.07
N VAL A 17 18.87 -7.77 -18.84
CA VAL A 17 18.03 -8.10 -17.70
C VAL A 17 16.70 -7.39 -17.97
N ALA A 18 15.70 -8.12 -18.44
CA ALA A 18 14.34 -7.61 -18.50
C ALA A 18 13.88 -7.49 -17.04
N GLY A 19 14.17 -6.34 -16.42
CA GLY A 19 13.49 -5.94 -15.21
C GLY A 19 12.00 -5.93 -15.55
N CYS A 20 11.23 -6.82 -14.91
CA CYS A 20 9.78 -6.77 -14.97
C CYS A 20 9.34 -5.48 -14.27
N SER A 21 9.33 -4.36 -14.99
CA SER A 21 8.56 -3.20 -14.58
C SER A 21 7.11 -3.52 -14.88
N THR A 22 6.36 -3.98 -13.88
CA THR A 22 4.91 -4.02 -13.97
C THR A 22 4.45 -2.62 -14.36
N PRO A 23 3.70 -2.44 -15.48
CA PRO A 23 3.20 -1.13 -15.86
C PRO A 23 2.37 -0.53 -14.73
N PRO A 24 2.38 0.80 -14.52
CA PRO A 24 1.47 1.43 -13.57
C PRO A 24 0.04 1.03 -13.95
N ALA A 25 -0.76 0.56 -12.98
CA ALA A 25 -2.17 0.31 -13.22
C ALA A 25 -2.80 1.60 -13.77
N ALA A 26 -3.07 1.59 -15.07
CA ALA A 26 -3.61 2.74 -15.77
C ALA A 26 -5.03 2.98 -15.24
N LEU A 27 -5.17 3.98 -14.36
CA LEU A 27 -6.35 4.83 -14.18
C LEU A 27 -7.69 4.13 -14.45
N GLY A 28 -8.18 3.34 -13.48
CA GLY A 28 -9.59 2.91 -13.49
C GLY A 28 -10.03 1.67 -12.69
N GLY A 29 -9.15 0.90 -12.03
CA GLY A 29 -9.53 -0.43 -11.51
C GLY A 29 -9.52 -0.64 -10.00
N THR A 30 -8.79 0.17 -9.24
CA THR A 30 -8.44 -0.16 -7.85
C THR A 30 -9.23 0.69 -6.87
N THR A 31 -9.98 0.01 -5.99
CA THR A 31 -10.81 0.67 -4.99
C THR A 31 -10.71 -0.01 -3.64
N ALA A 32 -10.98 0.74 -2.58
CA ALA A 32 -11.07 0.20 -1.22
C ALA A 32 -12.40 0.56 -0.59
N LYS A 33 -13.06 -0.41 0.04
CA LYS A 33 -14.11 -0.14 1.03
C LYS A 33 -13.47 -0.13 2.40
N VAL A 34 -13.85 0.86 3.20
CA VAL A 34 -13.30 1.00 4.54
C VAL A 34 -14.42 1.25 5.54
N THR A 35 -14.30 0.60 6.69
CA THR A 35 -15.13 0.87 7.87
C THR A 35 -14.26 1.18 9.07
N ILE A 36 -14.68 2.16 9.88
CA ILE A 36 -14.10 2.47 11.19
C ILE A 36 -15.19 2.22 12.24
N ASN A 37 -14.90 1.42 13.27
CA ASN A 37 -15.88 0.95 14.25
C ASN A 37 -17.13 0.30 13.64
N GLY A 38 -16.96 -0.37 12.49
CA GLY A 38 -18.06 -0.97 11.72
C GLY A 38 -18.90 0.03 10.91
N GLU A 39 -18.63 1.33 11.02
CA GLU A 39 -19.31 2.37 10.25
C GLU A 39 -18.58 2.63 8.94
N SER A 40 -19.34 2.65 7.83
CA SER A 40 -18.78 2.92 6.50
C SER A 40 -18.26 4.35 6.40
N THR A 41 -17.06 4.52 5.83
CA THR A 41 -16.48 5.85 5.55
C THR A 41 -16.97 6.45 4.23
N GLY A 42 -17.98 5.86 3.60
CA GLY A 42 -18.48 6.24 2.29
C GLY A 42 -18.28 5.15 1.24
N GLY A 43 -18.46 5.53 -0.04
CA GLY A 43 -18.40 4.62 -1.19
C GLY A 43 -17.07 3.85 -1.32
N PRO A 44 -16.88 3.06 -2.39
CA PRO A 44 -15.55 2.55 -2.69
C PRO A 44 -14.62 3.73 -3.02
N HIS A 45 -13.55 3.88 -2.24
CA HIS A 45 -12.54 4.92 -2.37
C HIS A 45 -11.55 4.53 -3.46
N ALA A 46 -11.18 5.46 -4.36
CA ALA A 46 -10.10 5.21 -5.29
C ALA A 46 -8.78 5.03 -4.52
N VAL A 47 -7.98 4.03 -4.89
CA VAL A 47 -6.67 3.78 -4.26
C VAL A 47 -5.59 3.55 -5.32
N SER A 48 -4.36 3.91 -4.98
CA SER A 48 -3.16 3.47 -5.65
C SER A 48 -2.59 2.27 -4.91
N CYS A 49 -2.22 1.23 -5.65
CA CYS A 49 -1.50 0.08 -5.10
C CYS A 49 -0.12 0.04 -5.75
N THR A 50 0.93 0.16 -4.94
CA THR A 50 2.32 0.07 -5.42
C THR A 50 3.05 -1.06 -4.70
N GLN A 51 3.91 -1.77 -5.42
CA GLN A 51 4.71 -2.85 -4.87
C GLN A 51 6.20 -2.52 -5.01
N SER A 52 6.93 -2.54 -3.90
CA SER A 52 8.38 -2.41 -3.86
C SER A 52 8.99 -3.64 -3.17
N GLY A 53 9.49 -4.57 -3.98
CA GLY A 53 9.93 -5.87 -3.50
C GLY A 53 8.76 -6.65 -2.88
N TRP A 54 8.88 -6.98 -1.59
CA TRP A 54 7.83 -7.68 -0.84
C TRP A 54 6.85 -6.74 -0.14
N LEU A 55 7.02 -5.42 -0.25
CA LEU A 55 6.15 -4.45 0.41
C LEU A 55 5.11 -3.93 -0.57
N TRP A 56 3.84 -4.07 -0.22
CA TRP A 56 2.72 -3.44 -0.87
C TRP A 56 2.30 -2.19 -0.10
N THR A 57 2.09 -1.08 -0.81
CA THR A 57 1.51 0.14 -0.28
C THR A 57 0.18 0.39 -0.98
N ILE A 58 -0.88 0.52 -0.19
CA ILE A 58 -2.24 0.80 -0.65
C ILE A 58 -2.63 2.15 -0.06
N GLU A 59 -2.90 3.14 -0.90
CA GLU A 59 -3.16 4.50 -0.42
C GLU A 59 -4.24 5.22 -1.22
N THR A 60 -5.00 6.08 -0.54
CA THR A 60 -5.90 7.02 -1.21
C THR A 60 -5.11 8.20 -1.80
N PRO A 61 -5.54 8.77 -2.94
CA PRO A 61 -4.84 9.90 -3.57
C PRO A 61 -4.77 11.19 -2.73
N ASP A 62 -5.71 11.40 -1.80
CA ASP A 62 -5.71 12.57 -0.92
C ASP A 62 -5.00 12.25 0.40
N GLU A 63 -3.76 12.72 0.54
CA GLU A 63 -2.96 12.54 1.75
C GLU A 63 -3.54 13.28 2.97
N ASN A 64 -4.35 14.32 2.77
CA ASN A 64 -4.95 15.11 3.85
C ASN A 64 -6.33 14.59 4.29
N LYS A 65 -6.94 13.68 3.54
CA LYS A 65 -8.21 13.01 3.87
C LYS A 65 -8.20 11.60 3.31
N GLY A 66 -7.51 10.70 3.99
CA GLY A 66 -7.10 9.46 3.38
C GLY A 66 -6.56 8.41 4.33
N PHE A 67 -6.15 7.29 3.74
CA PHE A 67 -5.41 6.26 4.45
C PHE A 67 -4.25 5.75 3.62
N THR A 68 -3.26 5.21 4.31
CA THR A 68 -2.13 4.46 3.74
C THR A 68 -1.99 3.17 4.54
N ALA A 69 -1.96 2.03 3.85
CA ALA A 69 -1.71 0.73 4.42
C ALA A 69 -0.49 0.08 3.79
N SER A 70 0.38 -0.49 4.62
CA SER A 70 1.59 -1.18 4.20
C SER A 70 1.48 -2.66 4.57
N VAL A 71 1.59 -3.54 3.57
CA VAL A 71 1.45 -4.99 3.70
C VAL A 71 2.74 -5.66 3.24
N GLY A 72 3.38 -6.42 4.13
CA GLY A 72 4.50 -7.29 3.79
C GLY A 72 3.98 -8.61 3.22
N THR A 73 4.49 -9.02 2.06
CA THR A 73 4.17 -10.28 1.38
C THR A 73 5.42 -11.14 1.17
N GLY A 74 6.28 -11.21 2.21
CA GLY A 74 7.49 -12.04 2.20
C GLY A 74 7.17 -13.51 2.50
N ASP A 75 7.92 -14.12 3.43
CA ASP A 75 7.67 -15.50 3.88
C ASP A 75 6.28 -15.67 4.54
N LYS A 76 5.74 -14.58 5.09
CA LYS A 76 4.39 -14.46 5.64
C LYS A 76 3.75 -13.17 5.17
N VAL A 77 2.42 -13.18 5.07
CA VAL A 77 1.65 -11.97 4.79
C VAL A 77 1.36 -11.27 6.11
N THR A 78 1.81 -10.03 6.26
CA THR A 78 1.71 -9.24 7.49
C THR A 78 1.28 -7.81 7.19
N VAL A 79 0.53 -7.22 8.12
CA VAL A 79 0.28 -5.78 8.11
C VAL A 79 1.43 -5.11 8.85
N GLU A 80 2.14 -4.22 8.19
CA GLU A 80 3.27 -3.50 8.79
C GLU A 80 2.79 -2.21 9.47
N SER A 81 1.90 -1.48 8.79
CA SER A 81 1.34 -0.23 9.30
C SER A 81 0.04 0.13 8.60
N VAL A 82 -0.84 0.84 9.31
CA VAL A 82 -1.98 1.54 8.72
C VAL A 82 -2.03 2.93 9.33
N ALA A 83 -2.19 3.96 8.50
CA ALA A 83 -2.37 5.33 8.95
C ALA A 83 -3.65 5.89 8.34
N PHE A 84 -4.46 6.54 9.17
CA PHE A 84 -5.66 7.27 8.78
C PHE A 84 -5.46 8.74 9.09
N HIS A 85 -5.90 9.61 8.19
CA HIS A 85 -5.89 11.04 8.40
C HIS A 85 -7.22 11.65 7.94
N ASP A 86 -7.98 12.17 8.92
CA ASP A 86 -9.35 12.67 8.76
C ASP A 86 -10.24 11.80 7.85
N PHE A 87 -10.09 10.48 7.97
CA PHE A 87 -10.74 9.53 7.07
C PHE A 87 -11.99 8.95 7.73
N GLY A 88 -13.16 9.29 7.18
CA GLY A 88 -14.43 9.07 7.90
C GLY A 88 -14.51 9.83 9.22
N GLY A 89 -13.73 10.92 9.37
CA GLY A 89 -13.61 11.69 10.61
C GLY A 89 -12.63 11.09 11.63
N PHE A 90 -11.87 10.06 11.29
CA PHE A 90 -10.88 9.43 12.18
C PHE A 90 -9.45 9.76 11.75
N THR A 91 -8.60 10.08 12.72
CA THR A 91 -7.14 10.22 12.54
C THR A 91 -6.44 9.32 13.54
N GLY A 92 -5.62 8.38 13.07
CA GLY A 92 -4.98 7.40 13.94
C GLY A 92 -4.09 6.43 13.17
N ASN A 93 -3.38 5.57 13.90
CA ASN A 93 -2.45 4.63 13.32
C ASN A 93 -2.40 3.27 14.02
N PHE A 94 -2.03 2.28 13.22
CA PHE A 94 -1.57 0.95 13.62
C PHE A 94 -0.10 0.82 13.20
N TRP A 95 0.72 0.20 14.05
CA TRP A 95 2.10 -0.15 13.71
C TRP A 95 2.48 -1.47 14.37
N GLN A 96 2.91 -2.43 13.55
CA GLN A 96 3.20 -3.78 14.00
C GLN A 96 4.22 -3.79 15.15
N GLY A 97 3.90 -4.49 16.23
CA GLY A 97 4.79 -4.63 17.39
C GLY A 97 4.89 -3.38 18.29
N ASN A 98 4.04 -2.37 18.09
CA ASN A 98 3.98 -1.18 18.94
C ASN A 98 2.54 -0.77 19.28
N ILE A 99 1.69 -0.57 18.26
CA ILE A 99 0.35 0.02 18.42
C ILE A 99 -0.68 -0.83 17.70
N GLY A 100 -1.69 -1.29 18.43
CA GLY A 100 -2.81 -2.06 17.91
C GLY A 100 -2.45 -3.48 17.46
N GLU A 101 -3.41 -4.16 16.86
CA GLU A 101 -3.27 -5.47 16.23
C GLU A 101 -3.93 -5.42 14.85
N ALA A 102 -3.32 -6.04 13.84
CA ALA A 102 -3.91 -6.14 12.51
C ALA A 102 -3.51 -7.44 11.82
N GLU A 103 -4.47 -8.00 11.09
CA GLU A 103 -4.32 -9.19 10.28
C GLU A 103 -4.71 -8.89 8.84
N VAL A 104 -4.19 -9.68 7.91
CA VAL A 104 -4.46 -9.52 6.48
C VAL A 104 -4.68 -10.86 5.82
N GLU A 105 -5.74 -10.91 5.02
CA GLU A 105 -5.99 -11.97 4.06
C GLU A 105 -5.73 -11.40 2.65
N GLY A 106 -4.89 -12.08 1.89
CA GLY A 106 -4.57 -11.72 0.51
C GLY A 106 -4.98 -12.84 -0.46
N ASP A 107 -5.83 -12.53 -1.42
CA ASP A 107 -6.21 -13.46 -2.50
C ASP A 107 -6.33 -12.71 -3.84
N GLY A 108 -5.56 -13.15 -4.84
CA GLY A 108 -5.72 -12.69 -6.23
C GLY A 108 -5.69 -11.18 -6.46
N GLY A 109 -4.91 -10.41 -5.68
CA GLY A 109 -4.84 -8.94 -5.75
C GLY A 109 -5.79 -8.21 -4.78
N THR A 110 -6.71 -8.94 -4.15
CA THR A 110 -7.57 -8.38 -3.10
C THR A 110 -6.91 -8.54 -1.73
N PHE A 111 -6.88 -7.45 -0.96
CA PHE A 111 -6.41 -7.41 0.42
C PHE A 111 -7.56 -7.08 1.35
N THR A 112 -7.80 -7.95 2.33
CA THR A 112 -8.71 -7.69 3.44
C THR A 112 -7.89 -7.50 4.70
N ILE A 113 -7.81 -6.26 5.18
CA ILE A 113 -7.06 -5.88 6.38
C ILE A 113 -8.06 -5.59 7.49
N THR A 114 -7.93 -6.25 8.64
CA THR A 114 -8.77 -5.99 9.81
C THR A 114 -7.88 -5.75 11.02
N GLY A 115 -8.19 -4.74 11.83
CA GLY A 115 -7.37 -4.44 12.99
C GLY A 115 -7.90 -3.33 13.87
N SER A 116 -7.03 -2.80 14.72
CA SER A 116 -7.28 -1.63 15.57
C SER A 116 -6.18 -0.59 15.42
N ALA A 117 -6.57 0.68 15.49
CA ALA A 117 -5.68 1.84 15.41
C ALA A 117 -5.97 2.79 16.57
N ASP A 118 -4.92 3.36 17.15
CA ASP A 118 -5.05 4.37 18.19
C ASP A 118 -5.07 5.76 17.56
N GLY A 119 -5.95 6.63 18.03
CA GLY A 119 -6.18 7.92 17.41
C GLY A 119 -7.27 8.75 18.09
N SER A 120 -7.91 9.63 17.32
CA SER A 120 -9.06 10.41 17.77
C SER A 120 -10.00 10.72 16.60
N PHE A 121 -11.24 11.08 16.94
CA PHE A 121 -12.22 11.55 15.97
C PHE A 121 -12.22 13.08 15.90
N THR A 122 -12.49 13.63 14.72
CA THR A 122 -12.47 15.07 14.42
C THR A 122 -13.49 15.86 15.24
N ASP A 123 -14.58 15.23 15.71
CA ASP A 123 -15.58 15.83 16.59
C ASP A 123 -15.13 15.95 18.06
N ASN A 124 -14.17 15.12 18.48
CA ASN A 124 -13.59 15.14 19.81
C ASN A 124 -12.07 14.86 19.78
N PRO A 125 -11.26 15.76 19.20
CA PRO A 125 -9.86 15.48 18.88
C PRO A 125 -8.95 15.33 20.10
N SER A 126 -9.36 15.82 21.28
CA SER A 126 -8.63 15.68 22.53
C SER A 126 -8.90 14.34 23.25
N ASN A 127 -9.83 13.53 22.77
CA ASN A 127 -10.14 12.23 23.33
C ASN A 127 -9.44 11.13 22.52
N ALA A 128 -8.41 10.54 23.12
CA ALA A 128 -7.71 9.41 22.53
C ALA A 128 -8.55 8.13 22.66
N VAL A 129 -8.72 7.42 21.56
CA VAL A 129 -9.51 6.19 21.45
C VAL A 129 -8.75 5.14 20.65
N THR A 130 -9.06 3.88 20.90
CA THR A 130 -8.72 2.77 19.99
C THR A 130 -9.94 2.47 19.13
N ALA A 131 -9.82 2.62 17.82
CA ALA A 131 -10.88 2.33 16.86
C ALA A 131 -10.55 1.06 16.10
N THR A 132 -11.56 0.21 15.87
CA THR A 132 -11.42 -0.93 14.97
C THR A 132 -11.55 -0.46 13.53
N PHE A 133 -10.86 -1.12 12.61
CA PHE A 133 -10.97 -0.82 11.19
C PHE A 133 -11.03 -2.10 10.36
N ARG A 134 -11.63 -1.98 9.18
CA ARG A 134 -11.58 -2.98 8.12
C ARG A 134 -11.38 -2.28 6.78
N ILE A 135 -10.41 -2.73 6.01
CA ILE A 135 -10.09 -2.25 4.66
C ILE A 135 -10.20 -3.44 3.71
N GLU A 136 -11.08 -3.35 2.73
CA GLU A 136 -11.20 -4.31 1.63
C GLU A 136 -10.76 -3.61 0.36
N ALA A 137 -9.49 -3.81 -0.01
CA ALA A 137 -8.86 -3.18 -1.15
C ALA A 137 -8.72 -4.16 -2.31
N HIS A 138 -9.11 -3.70 -3.50
CA HIS A 138 -8.86 -4.39 -4.75
C HIS A 138 -7.68 -3.72 -5.46
N CYS A 139 -6.56 -4.42 -5.44
CA CYS A 139 -5.40 -4.24 -6.30
C CYS A 139 -5.41 -5.37 -7.35
#